data_AF-A0A6C0KBG8-F1
#
_entry.id   AF-A0A6C0KBG8-F1
#
_cell.length_a   1.000
_cell.length_b   1.000
_cell.length_c   1.000
_cell.angle_alpha   90.00
_cell.angle_beta   90.00
_cell.angle_gamma   90.00
#
_symmetry.space_group_name_H-M   'P 1'
#
loop_
_entity.id
_entity.type
_entity.pdbx_description
1 polymer ?
#
loop_
_entity_poly.entity_id
_entity_poly.type
_entity_poly.pdbx_seq_one_letter_code
_entity_poly.pdbx_strand_id
1 'polypeptide(L)'
;MSLTMYEMETRIKNLEFLVLGLSISSNNEVAPEKPTNFRQLTPYAIDIAESVNIQEVFRFNHHCVGEDMNGPSDRFSKGRLNELAFVQFSEGRFEHVDEQGYDLVDNKTGKKVELKFSISCLKTPTGPLRESGCLGTIRIKNTMGVSTSENPTLKLKNRADYYIFVDKTACAMAEYKDIEPFLVSKKDVIVLEKMPMHKLCLLADVSEEQIAITQTCPKYIDRRKEMETKLFEDWKAPKVM
;
A
#
# COMPACT_ATOMS: atom_id res chain seq x y z
N MET A 1 -5.98 39.00 3.65
CA MET A 1 -6.67 37.83 3.05
C MET A 1 -7.30 37.06 4.18
N SER A 2 -8.64 36.98 4.23
CA SER A 2 -9.35 36.16 5.19
C SER A 2 -9.15 34.70 4.83
N LEU A 3 -8.69 33.87 5.76
CA LEU A 3 -8.69 32.43 5.58
C LEU A 3 -10.15 31.95 5.44
N THR A 4 -10.35 30.93 4.62
CA THR A 4 -11.64 30.26 4.52
C THR A 4 -11.88 29.42 5.78
N MET A 5 -13.15 29.19 6.13
CA MET A 5 -13.54 28.44 7.33
C MET A 5 -12.91 27.02 7.34
N TYR A 6 -12.75 26.40 6.16
CA TYR A 6 -12.11 25.10 5.97
C TYR A 6 -10.60 25.13 6.27
N GLU A 7 -9.90 26.18 5.88
CA GLU A 7 -8.47 26.35 6.19
C GLU A 7 -8.24 26.62 7.68
N MET A 8 -9.21 27.27 8.35
CA MET A 8 -9.17 27.44 9.81
C MET A 8 -9.41 26.13 10.55
N GLU A 9 -10.39 25.32 10.15
CA GLU A 9 -10.66 24.00 10.75
C GLU A 9 -9.48 23.04 10.58
N THR A 10 -8.83 23.05 9.43
CA THR A 10 -7.66 22.21 9.16
C THR A 10 -6.46 22.64 10.01
N ARG A 11 -6.27 23.95 10.19
CA ARG A 11 -5.22 24.47 11.09
C ARG A 11 -5.50 24.20 12.56
N ILE A 12 -6.76 24.26 12.99
CA ILE A 12 -7.16 23.93 14.35
C ILE A 12 -6.91 22.44 14.63
N LYS A 13 -7.28 21.53 13.72
CA LYS A 13 -6.99 20.09 13.86
C LYS A 13 -5.48 19.80 13.89
N ASN A 14 -4.69 20.50 13.07
CA ASN A 14 -3.24 20.34 13.07
C ASN A 14 -2.58 20.91 14.33
N LEU A 15 -3.15 21.97 14.92
CA LEU A 15 -2.71 22.52 16.21
C LEU A 15 -3.13 21.62 17.38
N GLU A 16 -4.31 21.00 17.35
CA GLU A 16 -4.73 20.00 18.33
C GLU A 16 -3.80 18.78 18.32
N PHE A 17 -3.36 18.33 17.14
CA PHE A 17 -2.36 17.26 17.00
C PHE A 17 -0.98 17.67 17.57
N LEU A 18 -0.57 18.93 17.38
CA LEU A 18 0.69 19.47 17.89
C LEU A 18 0.67 19.67 19.42
N VAL A 19 -0.47 20.09 19.98
CA VAL A 19 -0.68 20.25 21.43
C VAL A 19 -0.78 18.88 22.11
N LEU A 20 -1.40 17.88 21.47
CA LEU A 20 -1.34 16.48 21.91
C LEU A 20 0.09 15.94 21.94
N GLY A 21 0.96 16.37 21.01
CA GLY A 21 2.38 16.04 21.01
C GLY A 21 3.21 16.77 22.08
N LEU A 22 2.77 17.93 22.57
CA LEU A 22 3.50 18.74 23.56
C LEU A 22 3.01 18.54 25.00
N SER A 23 1.79 18.03 25.21
CA SER A 23 1.20 17.85 26.55
C SER A 23 1.59 16.54 27.27
N ILE A 24 2.54 15.77 26.75
CA ILE A 24 3.00 14.49 27.36
C ILE A 24 4.13 14.72 28.39
N SER A 25 4.36 15.96 28.83
CA SER A 25 5.30 16.27 29.91
C SER A 25 4.59 16.84 31.14
N SER A 26 3.84 15.98 31.85
CA SER A 26 3.75 16.00 33.32
C SER A 26 2.78 14.92 33.81
N ASN A 27 3.34 13.92 34.47
CA ASN A 27 2.72 13.02 35.45
C ASN A 27 1.38 12.38 35.07
N ASN A 28 1.45 11.21 34.43
CA ASN A 28 0.66 10.05 34.81
C ASN A 28 1.40 8.79 34.35
N GLU A 29 1.31 7.72 35.14
CA GLU A 29 1.88 6.41 34.82
C GLU A 29 1.40 5.96 33.44
N VAL A 30 2.27 6.12 32.44
CA VAL A 30 2.08 5.60 31.09
C VAL A 30 2.28 4.09 31.21
N ALA A 31 1.20 3.33 31.06
CA ALA A 31 1.33 1.91 30.74
C ALA A 31 2.33 1.80 29.59
N PRO A 32 3.37 0.96 29.67
CA PRO A 32 4.47 0.99 28.72
C PRO A 32 3.90 0.84 27.32
N GLU A 33 4.06 1.87 26.48
CA GLU A 33 3.88 1.73 25.05
C GLU A 33 4.75 0.52 24.67
N LYS A 34 4.11 -0.55 24.22
CA LYS A 34 4.85 -1.70 23.72
C LYS A 34 5.78 -1.15 22.64
N PRO A 35 7.10 -1.39 22.71
CA PRO A 35 8.00 -0.93 21.68
C PRO A 35 7.52 -1.55 20.37
N THR A 36 6.97 -0.75 19.48
CA THR A 36 6.69 -1.19 18.12
C THR A 36 8.05 -1.52 17.52
N ASN A 37 8.31 -2.81 17.34
CA ASN A 37 9.55 -3.36 16.76
C ASN A 37 9.68 -3.03 15.27
N PHE A 38 9.21 -1.88 14.82
CA PHE A 38 9.47 -1.34 13.50
C PHE A 38 10.71 -0.45 13.56
N ARG A 39 11.35 -0.26 12.42
CA ARG A 39 12.38 0.77 12.27
C ARG A 39 11.74 2.14 12.52
N GLN A 40 12.48 3.03 13.17
CA GLN A 40 12.13 4.44 13.21
C GLN A 40 11.93 4.96 11.77
N LEU A 41 10.88 5.77 11.59
CA LEU A 41 10.59 6.37 10.29
C LEU A 41 11.79 7.16 9.78
N THR A 42 12.18 6.88 8.53
CA THR A 42 13.13 7.72 7.81
C THR A 42 12.44 9.02 7.38
N PRO A 43 13.17 10.11 7.09
CA PRO A 43 12.55 11.35 6.58
C PRO A 43 11.67 11.12 5.34
N TYR A 44 12.05 10.17 4.49
CA TYR A 44 11.23 9.80 3.34
C TYR A 44 9.95 9.06 3.75
N ALA A 45 10.02 8.15 4.73
CA ALA A 45 8.84 7.45 5.23
C ALA A 45 7.83 8.40 5.89
N ILE A 46 8.32 9.39 6.64
CA ILE A 46 7.48 10.46 7.22
C ILE A 46 6.79 11.23 6.09
N ASP A 47 7.56 11.72 5.12
CA ASP A 47 7.04 12.50 4.00
C ASP A 47 5.97 11.72 3.19
N ILE A 48 6.14 10.41 3.00
CA ILE A 48 5.12 9.56 2.36
C ILE A 48 3.89 9.38 3.25
N ALA A 49 4.05 9.10 4.55
CA ALA A 49 2.93 8.93 5.48
C ALA A 49 2.07 10.20 5.59
N GLU A 50 2.68 11.37 5.46
CA GLU A 50 2.00 12.67 5.47
C GLU A 50 1.37 13.02 4.10
N SER A 51 1.93 12.53 2.99
CA SER A 51 1.48 12.87 1.63
C SER A 51 0.38 11.96 1.08
N VAL A 52 0.20 10.77 1.66
CA VAL A 52 -0.77 9.78 1.17
C VAL A 52 -1.84 9.56 2.23
N ASN A 53 -3.11 9.72 1.86
CA ASN A 53 -4.23 9.34 2.71
C ASN A 53 -4.41 7.82 2.70
N ILE A 54 -3.52 7.11 3.42
CA ILE A 54 -3.49 5.65 3.49
C ILE A 54 -4.79 5.08 4.08
N GLN A 55 -5.47 5.82 4.95
CA GLN A 55 -6.77 5.40 5.49
C GLN A 55 -7.83 5.31 4.38
N GLU A 56 -7.87 6.25 3.43
CA GLU A 56 -8.77 6.16 2.29
C GLU A 56 -8.36 5.05 1.32
N VAL A 57 -7.06 4.74 1.18
CA VAL A 57 -6.61 3.53 0.45
C VAL A 57 -7.23 2.27 1.08
N PHE A 58 -7.17 2.13 2.40
CA PHE A 58 -7.78 0.99 3.10
C PHE A 58 -9.31 0.96 2.93
N ARG A 59 -10.00 2.12 3.04
CA ARG A 59 -11.45 2.21 2.84
C ARG A 59 -11.86 1.84 1.43
N PHE A 60 -11.17 2.35 0.42
CA PHE A 60 -11.41 1.98 -0.97
C PHE A 60 -11.23 0.48 -1.19
N ASN A 61 -10.14 -0.10 -0.66
CA ASN A 61 -9.91 -1.53 -0.75
C ASN A 61 -11.05 -2.31 -0.07
N HIS A 62 -11.44 -1.95 1.15
CA HIS A 62 -12.49 -2.62 1.91
C HIS A 62 -13.87 -2.55 1.22
N HIS A 63 -14.29 -1.34 0.83
CA HIS A 63 -15.63 -1.09 0.31
C HIS A 63 -15.75 -1.45 -1.17
N CYS A 64 -14.80 -1.06 -2.00
CA CYS A 64 -14.93 -1.10 -3.46
C CYS A 64 -14.29 -2.34 -4.10
N VAL A 65 -13.21 -2.90 -3.52
CA VAL A 65 -12.44 -4.01 -4.11
C VAL A 65 -12.75 -5.34 -3.41
N GLY A 66 -12.53 -5.37 -2.10
CA GLY A 66 -12.94 -6.42 -1.17
C GLY A 66 -12.47 -7.83 -1.49
N GLU A 67 -13.16 -8.79 -0.87
CA GLU A 67 -12.97 -10.22 -1.08
C GLU A 67 -13.63 -10.72 -2.38
N ASP A 68 -14.43 -9.87 -3.04
CA ASP A 68 -15.21 -10.20 -4.23
C ASP A 68 -14.36 -10.34 -5.52
N MET A 69 -13.07 -9.97 -5.46
CA MET A 69 -12.12 -9.98 -6.58
C MET A 69 -11.00 -11.02 -6.42
N ASN A 70 -11.36 -12.26 -6.07
CA ASN A 70 -10.39 -13.35 -5.88
C ASN A 70 -10.31 -14.34 -7.05
N GLY A 71 -11.19 -14.19 -8.06
CA GLY A 71 -11.19 -14.99 -9.28
C GLY A 71 -9.89 -14.82 -10.09
N PRO A 72 -9.46 -15.83 -10.88
CA PRO A 72 -8.21 -15.76 -11.63
C PRO A 72 -8.07 -14.52 -12.54
N SER A 73 -9.17 -14.12 -13.20
CA SER A 73 -9.23 -12.90 -14.03
C SER A 73 -9.16 -11.61 -13.22
N ASP A 74 -9.65 -11.62 -11.98
CA ASP A 74 -9.82 -10.42 -11.16
C ASP A 74 -8.53 -10.02 -10.42
N ARG A 75 -7.58 -10.95 -10.27
CA ARG A 75 -6.33 -10.73 -9.53
C ARG A 75 -5.48 -9.61 -10.12
N PHE A 76 -5.45 -9.48 -11.45
CA PHE A 76 -4.71 -8.41 -12.12
C PHE A 76 -5.39 -7.06 -11.90
N SER A 77 -6.72 -7.00 -12.08
CA SER A 77 -7.50 -5.79 -11.78
C SER A 77 -7.37 -5.38 -10.31
N LYS A 78 -7.35 -6.35 -9.38
CA LYS A 78 -7.20 -6.10 -7.95
C LYS A 78 -5.85 -5.45 -7.62
N GLY A 79 -4.75 -5.93 -8.19
CA GLY A 79 -3.44 -5.27 -8.05
C GLY A 79 -3.50 -3.83 -8.55
N ARG A 80 -3.94 -3.66 -9.80
CA ARG A 80 -4.04 -2.36 -10.46
C ARG A 80 -4.91 -1.36 -9.71
N LEU A 81 -6.05 -1.78 -9.18
CA LEU A 81 -6.94 -0.91 -8.42
C LEU A 81 -6.30 -0.41 -7.12
N ASN A 82 -5.49 -1.24 -6.45
CA ASN A 82 -4.76 -0.81 -5.26
C ASN A 82 -3.67 0.21 -5.61
N GLU A 83 -2.95 0.00 -6.71
CA GLU A 83 -1.95 0.96 -7.20
C GLU A 83 -2.59 2.30 -7.57
N LEU A 84 -3.72 2.26 -8.30
CA LEU A 84 -4.48 3.46 -8.66
C LEU A 84 -5.10 4.17 -7.45
N ALA A 85 -5.55 3.42 -6.44
CA ALA A 85 -6.02 4.02 -5.19
C ALA A 85 -4.88 4.78 -4.49
N PHE A 86 -3.68 4.19 -4.45
CA PHE A 86 -2.52 4.85 -3.86
C PHE A 86 -2.17 6.15 -4.59
N VAL A 87 -2.22 6.15 -5.93
CA VAL A 87 -2.05 7.37 -6.74
C VAL A 87 -3.12 8.40 -6.44
N GLN A 88 -4.40 8.01 -6.51
CA GLN A 88 -5.55 8.89 -6.32
C GLN A 88 -5.54 9.57 -4.95
N PHE A 89 -5.20 8.84 -3.90
CA PHE A 89 -5.17 9.34 -2.52
C PHE A 89 -3.81 9.93 -2.10
N SER A 90 -2.91 10.12 -3.07
CA SER A 90 -1.63 10.82 -2.88
C SER A 90 -1.62 12.25 -3.44
N GLU A 91 -2.75 12.73 -3.96
CA GLU A 91 -2.94 14.10 -4.46
C GLU A 91 -1.84 14.56 -5.46
N GLY A 92 -1.44 13.65 -6.36
CA GLY A 92 -0.42 13.93 -7.38
C GLY A 92 1.02 13.69 -6.93
N ARG A 93 1.24 13.20 -5.70
CA ARG A 93 2.57 12.79 -5.24
C ARG A 93 3.13 11.62 -6.04
N PHE A 94 2.30 10.63 -6.37
CA PHE A 94 2.71 9.49 -7.17
C PHE A 94 2.06 9.51 -8.55
N GLU A 95 2.83 9.06 -9.55
CA GLU A 95 2.33 8.69 -10.88
C GLU A 95 2.41 7.17 -11.03
N HIS A 96 1.40 6.58 -11.66
CA HIS A 96 1.43 5.16 -12.01
C HIS A 96 2.26 4.94 -13.28
N VAL A 97 3.16 3.97 -13.26
CA VAL A 97 3.95 3.54 -14.41
C VAL A 97 3.83 2.03 -14.60
N ASP A 98 3.57 1.60 -15.83
CA ASP A 98 3.46 0.18 -16.15
C ASP A 98 4.79 -0.38 -16.70
N GLU A 99 5.02 -1.67 -16.50
CA GLU A 99 6.08 -2.48 -17.13
C GLU A 99 7.55 -2.14 -16.78
N GLN A 100 7.82 -1.30 -15.77
CA GLN A 100 9.19 -0.85 -15.46
C GLN A 100 9.85 -1.54 -14.25
N GLY A 101 9.21 -2.54 -13.64
CA GLY A 101 9.74 -3.23 -12.43
C GLY A 101 9.57 -2.46 -11.11
N TYR A 102 8.75 -1.41 -11.18
CA TYR A 102 8.16 -0.61 -10.12
C TYR A 102 6.78 -0.15 -10.62
N ASP A 103 5.84 0.06 -9.70
CA ASP A 103 4.46 0.44 -10.04
C ASP A 103 4.29 1.97 -10.08
N LEU A 104 5.06 2.70 -9.27
CA LEU A 104 4.91 4.13 -9.07
C LEU A 104 6.23 4.91 -9.21
N VAL A 105 6.12 6.16 -9.66
CA VAL A 105 7.18 7.18 -9.56
C VAL A 105 6.71 8.29 -8.64
N ASP A 106 7.56 8.65 -7.69
CA ASP A 106 7.38 9.83 -6.84
C ASP A 106 7.71 11.10 -7.64
N ASN A 107 6.70 11.94 -7.87
CA ASN A 107 6.84 13.20 -8.62
C ASN A 107 7.68 14.26 -7.91
N LYS A 108 7.84 14.18 -6.59
CA LYS A 108 8.66 15.11 -5.79
C LYS A 108 10.13 14.74 -5.81
N THR A 109 10.45 13.44 -5.73
CA THR A 109 11.83 12.98 -5.54
C THR A 109 12.40 12.17 -6.71
N GLY A 110 11.57 11.76 -7.67
CA GLY A 110 11.93 10.85 -8.76
C GLY A 110 12.17 9.40 -8.32
N LYS A 111 11.92 9.06 -7.05
CA LYS A 111 12.11 7.71 -6.52
C LYS A 111 11.07 6.75 -7.08
N LYS A 112 11.52 5.52 -7.31
CA LYS A 112 10.71 4.42 -7.83
C LYS A 112 10.15 3.61 -6.69
N VAL A 113 8.86 3.30 -6.73
CA VAL A 113 8.17 2.58 -5.65
C VAL A 113 7.40 1.39 -6.20
N GLU A 114 7.60 0.22 -5.60
CA GLU A 114 6.81 -0.98 -5.83
C GLU A 114 5.75 -1.11 -4.73
N LEU A 115 4.49 -1.38 -5.12
CA LEU A 115 3.41 -1.67 -4.20
C LEU A 115 3.14 -3.17 -4.14
N LYS A 116 3.00 -3.70 -2.93
CA LYS A 116 2.60 -5.09 -2.69
C LYS A 116 1.45 -5.15 -1.71
N PHE A 117 0.26 -5.39 -2.26
CA PHE A 117 -0.91 -5.72 -1.46
C PHE A 117 -0.93 -7.22 -1.15
N SER A 118 -0.93 -7.57 0.14
CA SER A 118 -1.04 -8.96 0.59
C SER A 118 -1.68 -9.03 1.98
N ILE A 119 -2.77 -9.80 2.10
CA ILE A 119 -3.49 -9.94 3.37
C ILE A 119 -2.63 -10.75 4.36
N SER A 120 -2.62 -10.33 5.63
CA SER A 120 -1.87 -10.96 6.72
C SER A 120 -0.34 -10.96 6.52
N CYS A 121 0.19 -10.00 5.74
CA CYS A 121 1.62 -9.83 5.58
C CYS A 121 2.25 -9.04 6.75
N LEU A 122 1.57 -8.02 7.27
CA LEU A 122 2.02 -7.19 8.40
C LEU A 122 1.32 -7.60 9.70
N LYS A 123 0.06 -8.04 9.62
CA LYS A 123 -0.74 -8.53 10.76
C LYS A 123 -0.82 -10.05 10.75
N THR A 124 -0.99 -10.64 11.92
CA THR A 124 -1.39 -12.05 12.02
C THR A 124 -2.85 -12.19 11.56
N PRO A 125 -3.29 -13.40 11.18
CA PRO A 125 -4.70 -13.63 10.87
C PRO A 125 -5.66 -13.27 12.00
N THR A 126 -5.16 -13.24 13.24
CA THR A 126 -5.92 -12.86 14.45
C THR A 126 -6.01 -11.35 14.68
N GLY A 127 -5.40 -10.51 13.83
CA GLY A 127 -5.49 -9.05 13.90
C GLY A 127 -4.26 -8.27 14.40
N PRO A 128 -3.44 -8.73 15.37
CA PRO A 128 -2.30 -7.93 15.84
C PRO A 128 -1.16 -7.87 14.82
N LEU A 129 -0.37 -6.80 14.89
CA LEU A 129 0.88 -6.68 14.13
C LEU A 129 1.85 -7.82 14.47
N ARG A 130 2.65 -8.24 13.48
CA ARG A 130 3.69 -9.28 13.65
C ARG A 130 4.94 -8.77 14.35
N GLU A 131 4.81 -7.96 15.40
CA GLU A 131 5.89 -7.15 16.00
C GLU A 131 7.18 -7.94 16.29
N SER A 132 7.09 -9.16 16.82
CA SER A 132 8.27 -9.99 17.13
C SER A 132 8.65 -10.99 16.03
N GLY A 133 7.97 -10.91 14.90
CA GLY A 133 8.04 -11.88 13.81
C GLY A 133 8.69 -11.32 12.55
N CYS A 134 8.38 -12.02 11.46
CA CYS A 134 8.75 -11.61 10.11
C CYS A 134 7.50 -11.16 9.36
N LEU A 135 7.72 -10.30 8.37
CA LEU A 135 6.78 -10.06 7.28
C LEU A 135 6.35 -11.42 6.70
N GLY A 136 5.06 -11.56 6.40
CA GLY A 136 4.56 -12.71 5.65
C GLY A 136 5.28 -12.84 4.31
N THR A 137 5.29 -14.04 3.73
CA THR A 137 5.90 -14.24 2.41
C THR A 137 5.18 -13.38 1.36
N ILE A 138 5.94 -12.55 0.64
CA ILE A 138 5.40 -11.70 -0.42
C ILE A 138 6.06 -12.05 -1.75
N ARG A 139 5.25 -12.20 -2.79
CA ARG A 139 5.74 -12.34 -4.16
C ARG A 139 6.23 -10.98 -4.66
N ILE A 140 7.52 -10.89 -5.00
CA ILE A 140 8.12 -9.66 -5.51
C ILE A 140 8.02 -9.61 -7.03
N LYS A 141 8.50 -10.64 -7.72
CA LYS A 141 8.54 -10.65 -9.19
C LYS A 141 8.34 -12.06 -9.73
N ASN A 142 7.55 -12.18 -10.80
CA ASN A 142 7.49 -13.40 -11.59
C ASN A 142 8.69 -13.44 -12.57
N THR A 143 9.47 -14.51 -12.56
CA THR A 143 10.62 -14.69 -13.45
C THR A 143 10.28 -15.53 -14.68
N MET A 144 9.05 -16.06 -14.78
CA MET A 144 8.56 -16.83 -15.94
C MET A 144 9.51 -17.96 -16.37
N GLY A 145 10.16 -18.62 -15.41
CA GLY A 145 11.10 -19.72 -15.69
C GLY A 145 12.46 -19.31 -16.24
N VAL A 146 12.75 -18.00 -16.33
CA VAL A 146 14.12 -17.53 -16.57
C VAL A 146 14.91 -17.80 -15.30
N SER A 147 15.60 -18.93 -15.31
CA SER A 147 16.44 -19.40 -14.22
C SER A 147 17.42 -18.31 -13.79
N THR A 148 17.31 -17.85 -12.55
CA THR A 148 18.33 -17.02 -11.91
C THR A 148 19.47 -17.88 -11.34
N SER A 149 19.67 -19.10 -11.87
CA SER A 149 20.63 -20.10 -11.37
C SER A 149 22.09 -19.66 -11.40
N GLU A 150 22.41 -18.46 -11.89
CA GLU A 150 23.78 -17.99 -12.00
C GLU A 150 24.15 -16.84 -11.05
N ASN A 151 23.28 -16.39 -10.12
CA ASN A 151 23.75 -15.42 -9.13
C ASN A 151 23.01 -15.41 -7.78
N PRO A 152 23.73 -15.60 -6.65
CA PRO A 152 23.19 -15.51 -5.28
C PRO A 152 22.87 -14.07 -4.84
N THR A 153 23.19 -13.06 -5.66
CA THR A 153 22.73 -11.67 -5.53
C THR A 153 21.78 -11.38 -6.68
N LEU A 154 20.49 -11.64 -6.47
CA LEU A 154 19.42 -11.38 -7.44
C LEU A 154 19.30 -9.88 -7.74
N LYS A 155 20.12 -9.37 -8.66
CA LYS A 155 19.99 -8.02 -9.19
C LYS A 155 18.68 -7.92 -9.97
N LEU A 156 17.60 -7.54 -9.29
CA LEU A 156 16.36 -7.11 -9.94
C LEU A 156 16.71 -5.97 -10.92
N LYS A 157 16.75 -6.27 -12.22
CA LYS A 157 16.86 -5.23 -13.25
C LYS A 157 15.63 -4.32 -13.15
N ASN A 158 15.87 -3.01 -13.21
CA ASN A 158 14.86 -1.96 -13.06
C ASN A 158 14.06 -2.05 -11.75
N ARG A 159 14.77 -2.25 -10.63
CA ARG A 159 14.16 -2.31 -9.30
C ARG A 159 13.59 -0.97 -8.84
N ALA A 160 12.58 -1.04 -7.98
CA ALA A 160 12.17 0.08 -7.16
C ALA A 160 13.25 0.46 -6.14
N ASP A 161 13.28 1.73 -5.76
CA ASP A 161 14.09 2.23 -4.64
C ASP A 161 13.44 1.85 -3.30
N TYR A 162 12.11 1.85 -3.26
CA TYR A 162 11.30 1.53 -2.08
C TYR A 162 10.21 0.52 -2.40
N TYR A 163 9.87 -0.29 -1.40
CA TYR A 163 8.79 -1.27 -1.44
C TYR A 163 7.80 -0.91 -0.35
N ILE A 164 6.54 -0.71 -0.73
CA ILE A 164 5.43 -0.45 0.18
C ILE A 164 4.58 -1.72 0.26
N PHE A 165 4.45 -2.24 1.47
CA PHE A 165 3.65 -3.42 1.78
C PHE A 165 2.33 -2.97 2.41
N VAL A 166 1.23 -3.38 1.79
CA VAL A 166 -0.12 -3.00 2.19
C VAL A 166 -0.86 -4.27 2.64
N ASP A 167 -1.26 -4.29 3.90
CA ASP A 167 -2.16 -5.29 4.48
C ASP A 167 -3.59 -4.73 4.52
N LYS A 168 -4.55 -5.46 5.11
CA LYS A 168 -5.95 -5.05 5.25
C LYS A 168 -6.10 -3.69 5.92
N THR A 169 -5.31 -3.45 6.98
CA THR A 169 -5.44 -2.26 7.84
C THR A 169 -4.10 -1.68 8.30
N ALA A 170 -3.00 -2.14 7.71
CA ALA A 170 -1.66 -1.67 8.03
C ALA A 170 -0.84 -1.48 6.76
N CYS A 171 0.08 -0.52 6.79
CA CYS A 171 0.95 -0.19 5.68
C CYS A 171 2.37 0.06 6.20
N ALA A 172 3.37 -0.54 5.56
CA ALA A 172 4.76 -0.37 5.94
C ALA A 172 5.67 -0.28 4.71
N MET A 173 6.84 0.31 4.87
CA MET A 173 7.78 0.55 3.77
C MET A 173 9.19 0.09 4.13
N ALA A 174 9.95 -0.34 3.12
CA ALA A 174 11.39 -0.54 3.22
C ALA A 174 12.13 -0.05 1.98
N GLU A 175 13.41 0.28 2.16
CA GLU A 175 14.33 0.51 1.04
C GLU A 175 14.71 -0.84 0.40
N TYR A 176 15.05 -0.82 -0.90
CA TYR A 176 15.51 -2.02 -1.58
C TYR A 176 16.67 -2.71 -0.86
N LYS A 177 17.65 -1.93 -0.37
CA LYS A 177 18.82 -2.46 0.35
C LYS A 177 18.45 -3.26 1.61
N ASP A 178 17.30 -2.95 2.22
CA ASP A 178 16.82 -3.61 3.43
C ASP A 178 16.06 -4.90 3.10
N ILE A 179 15.43 -4.99 1.92
CA ILE A 179 14.74 -6.21 1.48
C ILE A 179 15.67 -7.19 0.76
N GLU A 180 16.72 -6.71 0.10
CA GLU A 180 17.62 -7.49 -0.77
C GLU A 180 18.17 -8.76 -0.10
N PRO A 181 18.62 -8.72 1.18
CA PRO A 181 19.13 -9.92 1.86
C PRO A 181 18.08 -11.03 2.08
N PHE A 182 16.80 -10.71 1.91
CA PHE A 182 15.67 -11.61 2.19
C PHE A 182 14.96 -12.07 0.91
N LEU A 183 15.49 -11.70 -0.27
CA LEU A 183 14.98 -12.14 -1.57
C LEU A 183 15.45 -13.57 -1.86
N VAL A 184 14.49 -14.45 -2.11
CA VAL A 184 14.73 -15.87 -2.42
C VAL A 184 14.09 -16.20 -3.77
N SER A 185 14.85 -16.82 -4.66
CA SER A 185 14.31 -17.38 -5.89
C SER A 185 13.70 -18.75 -5.63
N LYS A 186 12.44 -18.94 -6.03
CA LYS A 186 11.69 -20.20 -5.95
C LYS A 186 11.04 -20.48 -7.29
N LYS A 187 11.56 -21.47 -8.03
CA LYS A 187 11.06 -21.82 -9.38
C LYS A 187 11.00 -20.57 -10.27
N ASP A 188 9.79 -20.15 -10.61
CA ASP A 188 9.50 -19.06 -11.54
C ASP A 188 9.17 -17.74 -10.82
N VAL A 189 9.53 -17.61 -9.54
CA VAL A 189 9.19 -16.42 -8.76
C VAL A 189 10.32 -16.01 -7.81
N ILE A 190 10.53 -14.71 -7.68
CA ILE A 190 11.30 -14.10 -6.60
C ILE A 190 10.33 -13.71 -5.49
N VAL A 191 10.57 -14.24 -4.30
CA VAL A 191 9.77 -13.97 -3.10
C VAL A 191 10.62 -13.29 -2.05
N LEU A 192 9.99 -12.46 -1.23
CA LEU A 192 10.54 -11.91 0.00
C LEU A 192 10.08 -12.80 1.15
N GLU A 193 11.02 -13.36 1.90
CA GLU A 193 10.72 -14.28 3.00
C GLU A 193 11.56 -13.98 4.24
N LYS A 194 10.95 -14.18 5.42
CA LYS A 194 11.64 -14.03 6.72
C LYS A 194 12.29 -12.65 6.94
N MET A 195 11.77 -11.61 6.30
CA MET A 195 12.19 -10.23 6.56
C MET A 195 11.70 -9.80 7.95
N PRO A 196 12.57 -9.43 8.90
CA PRO A 196 12.15 -8.98 10.22
C PRO A 196 11.37 -7.66 10.16
N MET A 197 10.32 -7.54 10.98
CA MET A 197 9.50 -6.32 11.00
C MET A 197 10.29 -5.05 11.37
N HIS A 198 11.37 -5.17 12.16
CA HIS A 198 12.24 -4.04 12.55
C HIS A 198 13.06 -3.45 11.40
N LYS A 199 13.00 -4.04 10.21
CA LYS A 199 13.56 -3.48 8.98
C LYS A 199 12.57 -2.60 8.22
N LEU A 200 11.29 -2.64 8.60
CA LEU A 200 10.20 -1.88 7.98
C LEU A 200 9.93 -0.59 8.76
N CYS A 201 9.54 0.47 8.06
CA CYS A 201 8.97 1.68 8.62
C CYS A 201 7.44 1.57 8.57
N LEU A 202 6.74 1.54 9.71
CA LEU A 202 5.28 1.49 9.75
C LEU A 202 4.70 2.86 9.34
N LEU A 203 4.03 2.93 8.20
CA LEU A 203 3.44 4.16 7.68
C LEU A 203 2.05 4.43 8.28
N ALA A 204 1.26 3.37 8.48
CA ALA A 204 -0.06 3.47 9.10
C ALA A 204 -0.46 2.14 9.73
N ASP A 205 -1.20 2.22 10.83
CA ASP A 205 -1.95 1.12 11.43
C ASP A 205 -3.31 1.66 11.88
N VAL A 206 -4.37 1.14 11.29
CA VAL A 206 -5.74 1.63 11.47
C VAL A 206 -6.61 0.47 11.99
N SER A 207 -7.60 0.79 12.82
CA SER A 207 -8.57 -0.21 13.30
C SER A 207 -9.55 -0.62 12.20
N GLU A 208 -10.13 -1.82 12.30
CA GLU A 208 -11.15 -2.25 11.34
C GLU A 208 -12.39 -1.36 11.42
N GLU A 209 -12.74 -0.88 12.62
CA GLU A 209 -13.86 0.02 12.87
C GLU A 209 -13.70 1.35 12.12
N GLN A 210 -12.49 1.90 12.08
CA GLN A 210 -12.19 3.14 11.34
C GLN A 210 -12.30 2.98 9.81
N ILE A 211 -12.17 1.75 9.30
CA ILE A 211 -12.27 1.41 7.88
C ILE A 211 -13.71 1.04 7.52
N ALA A 212 -14.43 0.39 8.43
CA ALA A 212 -15.82 -0.04 8.26
C ALA A 212 -16.83 1.12 8.24
N ILE A 213 -16.41 2.35 8.56
CA ILE A 213 -17.25 3.55 8.44
C ILE A 213 -17.87 3.59 7.05
N THR A 214 -19.20 3.60 7.03
CA THR A 214 -19.99 3.40 5.81
C THR A 214 -19.71 4.52 4.81
N GLN A 215 -19.14 4.15 3.67
CA GLN A 215 -19.08 4.97 2.48
C GLN A 215 -19.92 4.31 1.39
N THR A 216 -20.67 5.12 0.65
CA THR A 216 -21.37 4.65 -0.55
C THR A 216 -20.36 4.55 -1.69
N CYS A 217 -19.77 3.37 -1.87
CA CYS A 217 -18.97 3.03 -3.05
C CYS A 217 -19.55 1.77 -3.70
N PRO A 218 -19.92 1.81 -5.00
CA PRO A 218 -20.25 0.61 -5.74
C PRO A 218 -19.06 -0.36 -5.76
N LYS A 219 -19.34 -1.65 -5.65
CA LYS A 219 -18.30 -2.68 -5.86
C LYS A 219 -17.76 -2.57 -7.28
N TYR A 220 -16.45 -2.64 -7.43
CA TYR A 220 -15.79 -2.57 -8.73
C TYR A 220 -16.28 -3.67 -9.67
N ILE A 221 -16.47 -4.89 -9.16
CA ILE A 221 -16.89 -6.03 -9.97
C ILE A 221 -18.29 -5.82 -10.60
N ASP A 222 -19.19 -5.15 -9.89
CA ASP A 222 -20.53 -4.85 -10.39
C ASP A 222 -20.46 -3.77 -11.47
N ARG A 223 -19.67 -2.72 -11.22
CA ARG A 223 -19.40 -1.68 -12.22
C ARG A 223 -18.74 -2.22 -13.47
N ARG A 224 -17.81 -3.17 -13.33
CA ARG A 224 -17.15 -3.81 -14.48
C ARG A 224 -18.17 -4.56 -15.34
N LYS A 225 -19.05 -5.36 -14.74
CA LYS A 225 -20.12 -6.09 -15.47
C LYS A 225 -21.07 -5.17 -16.20
N GLU A 226 -21.47 -4.05 -15.56
CA GLU A 226 -22.29 -3.01 -16.19
C GLU A 226 -21.60 -2.44 -17.44
N MET A 227 -20.32 -2.09 -17.34
CA MET A 227 -19.54 -1.54 -18.45
C MET A 227 -19.33 -2.56 -19.58
N GLU A 228 -19.04 -3.81 -19.24
CA GLU A 228 -18.90 -4.91 -20.21
C GLU A 228 -20.19 -5.11 -21.01
N THR A 229 -21.35 -5.11 -20.34
CA THR A 229 -22.65 -5.25 -20.99
C THR A 229 -22.92 -4.08 -21.93
N LYS A 230 -22.72 -2.85 -21.43
CA LYS A 230 -22.93 -1.64 -22.23
C LYS A 230 -22.05 -1.59 -23.47
N LEU A 231 -20.80 -2.07 -23.38
CA LEU A 231 -19.89 -2.13 -24.53
C LEU A 231 -20.48 -2.94 -25.70
N PHE A 232 -21.16 -4.06 -25.41
CA PHE A 232 -21.79 -4.89 -26.43
C PHE A 232 -23.09 -4.30 -26.97
N GLU A 233 -23.84 -3.57 -26.15
CA GLU A 233 -25.04 -2.84 -26.59
C GLU A 233 -24.69 -1.70 -27.55
N ASP A 234 -23.58 -0.99 -27.26
CA ASP A 234 -23.07 0.10 -28.09
C ASP A 234 -22.41 -0.42 -29.38
N TRP A 235 -21.99 -1.68 -29.41
CA TRP A 235 -21.40 -2.31 -30.60
C TRP A 235 -22.46 -2.60 -31.66
N LYS A 236 -22.51 -1.73 -32.68
CA LYS A 236 -23.33 -1.95 -33.88
C LYS A 236 -22.48 -2.58 -34.98
N ALA A 237 -22.77 -3.84 -35.31
CA ALA A 237 -22.13 -4.48 -36.46
C ALA A 237 -22.42 -3.67 -37.74
N PRO A 238 -21.43 -3.43 -38.61
CA PRO A 238 -21.69 -2.83 -39.91
C PRO A 238 -22.67 -3.71 -40.68
N LYS A 239 -23.73 -3.11 -41.22
CA LYS A 239 -24.62 -3.80 -42.15
C LYS A 239 -23.79 -4.14 -43.39
N VAL A 240 -23.54 -5.43 -43.60
CA VAL A 240 -22.96 -5.91 -44.86
C VAL A 240 -24.01 -5.66 -45.94
N MET A 241 -23.70 -4.76 -46.89
CA MET A 241 -24.49 -4.54 -48.10
C MET A 241 -24.13 -5.57 -49.16
#